data_AF-A0A818YML1-F1
#
_entry.id   AF-A0A818YML1-F1
#
_cell.length_a   1.000
_cell.length_b   1.000
_cell.length_c   1.000
_cell.angle_alpha   90.00
_cell.angle_beta   90.00
_cell.angle_gamma   90.00
#
_symmetry.space_group_name_H-M   'P 1'
#
loop_
_entity.id
_entity.type
_entity.pdbx_description
1 polymer ?
#
loop_
_entity_poly.entity_id
_entity_poly.type
_entity_poly.pdbx_seq_one_letter_code
_entity_poly.pdbx_strand_id
1 'polypeptide(L)'
;MCVPGCGGTGKSQLIRASTAYFTQTNRAHKLRKLAPTSVAAAEIEGMTIHSFLGDSRNRKSKSKVINRSGQITHENAWRFVEYVILDEMSMVGLSLLARLNKLVAIAKHCDPMTTMGGINIILFGDYIQYSPVFDKPLYYDFSTTMYNKKLPMEKEIQQKSTRALILQTLLNRVRDGKCTHEDWLLLRTRVISIGLHISLNEPPWNEAPILVYRNELRTELNNRAVINKAYETGRSPTVAIATDTIKAKKHIDLPDLTKRLLALSDNKTEHLPGYLPLVPGMPVLLQENIACEIGLSNGTLGIFHELIYDETKEHTTGADESIFTADTVFVRNAQYALLEIRKSKIKNLESLDPLIIPIPVIEKTFEVNLEKL
;
A
#
# COMPACT_ATOMS: atom_id res chain seq x y z
N MET A 1 11.21 -1.03 23.17
CA MET A 1 12.45 -1.49 22.49
C MET A 1 12.47 -0.94 21.08
N CYS A 2 13.64 -0.59 20.55
CA CYS A 2 13.80 -0.12 19.17
C CYS A 2 14.85 -1.00 18.48
N VAL A 3 14.53 -1.52 17.29
CA VAL A 3 15.40 -2.34 16.44
C VAL A 3 15.54 -1.62 15.10
N PRO A 4 16.45 -0.65 15.01
CA PRO A 4 16.61 0.07 13.77
C PRO A 4 17.61 -0.65 12.84
N GLY A 5 17.62 -0.27 11.56
CA GLY A 5 18.62 -0.73 10.61
C GLY A 5 18.26 -0.42 9.17
N CYS A 6 19.26 -0.33 8.29
CA CYS A 6 19.06 0.01 6.87
C CYS A 6 18.25 -1.06 6.11
N GLY A 7 17.85 -0.76 4.87
CA GLY A 7 17.15 -1.72 4.00
C GLY A 7 17.98 -2.99 3.77
N GLY A 8 17.34 -4.17 3.80
CA GLY A 8 18.01 -5.45 3.55
C GLY A 8 18.77 -6.07 4.74
N THR A 9 18.67 -5.48 5.94
CA THR A 9 19.32 -6.00 7.17
C THR A 9 18.63 -7.20 7.81
N GLY A 10 17.49 -7.65 7.26
CA GLY A 10 16.75 -8.79 7.79
C GLY A 10 15.78 -8.46 8.92
N LYS A 11 15.40 -7.18 9.12
CA LYS A 11 14.39 -6.76 10.11
C LYS A 11 13.09 -7.56 10.02
N SER A 12 12.51 -7.69 8.83
CA SER A 12 11.29 -8.47 8.59
C SER A 12 11.49 -9.96 8.90
N GLN A 13 12.69 -10.51 8.67
CA GLN A 13 13.03 -11.88 9.06
C GLN A 13 13.05 -12.06 10.59
N LEU A 14 13.53 -11.05 11.33
CA LEU A 14 13.51 -11.07 12.79
C LEU A 14 12.07 -10.96 13.33
N ILE A 15 11.21 -10.18 12.68
CA ILE A 15 9.77 -10.12 13.00
C ILE A 15 9.11 -11.49 12.79
N ARG A 16 9.42 -12.17 11.68
CA ARG A 16 8.94 -13.54 11.40
C ARG A 16 9.43 -14.54 12.44
N ALA A 17 10.71 -14.51 12.81
CA ALA A 17 11.25 -15.39 13.84
C ALA A 17 10.59 -15.14 15.21
N SER A 18 10.37 -13.88 15.57
CA SER A 18 9.64 -13.50 16.79
C SER A 18 8.21 -14.02 16.76
N THR A 19 7.52 -13.85 15.63
CA THR A 19 6.16 -14.37 15.43
C THR A 19 6.11 -15.89 15.61
N ALA A 20 7.04 -16.62 14.99
CA ALA A 20 7.14 -18.07 15.10
C ALA A 20 7.35 -18.51 16.56
N TYR A 21 8.18 -17.80 17.33
CA TYR A 21 8.40 -18.07 18.75
C TYR A 21 7.11 -17.90 19.58
N PHE A 22 6.37 -16.80 19.40
CA PHE A 22 5.10 -16.59 20.10
C PHE A 22 4.06 -17.65 19.71
N THR A 23 4.03 -18.10 18.46
CA THR A 23 3.15 -19.17 18.01
C THR A 23 3.53 -20.52 18.62
N GLN A 24 4.81 -20.91 18.55
CA GLN A 24 5.29 -22.20 19.08
C GLN A 24 5.13 -22.32 20.60
N THR A 25 5.20 -21.19 21.31
CA THR A 25 4.99 -21.14 22.76
C THR A 25 3.51 -20.96 23.17
N ASN A 26 2.58 -21.08 22.23
CA ASN A 26 1.13 -20.90 22.43
C ASN A 26 0.74 -19.53 23.03
N ARG A 27 1.47 -18.49 22.64
CA ARG A 27 1.34 -17.10 23.09
C ARG A 27 1.03 -16.13 21.94
N ALA A 28 0.59 -16.63 20.78
CA ALA A 28 0.29 -15.81 19.62
C ALA A 28 -0.69 -14.65 19.92
N HIS A 29 -1.67 -14.89 20.80
CA HIS A 29 -2.65 -13.89 21.24
C HIS A 29 -2.04 -12.71 22.01
N LYS A 30 -0.79 -12.83 22.51
CA LYS A 30 -0.09 -11.78 23.24
C LYS A 30 0.62 -10.77 22.34
N LEU A 31 0.84 -11.11 21.07
CA LEU A 31 1.60 -10.32 20.11
C LEU A 31 0.68 -9.73 19.03
N ARG A 32 0.76 -8.42 18.81
CA ARG A 32 0.18 -7.74 17.64
C ARG A 32 1.29 -7.18 16.76
N LYS A 33 1.06 -7.17 15.45
CA LYS A 33 2.00 -6.69 14.43
C LYS A 33 1.29 -5.64 13.59
N LEU A 34 1.82 -4.43 13.56
CA LEU A 34 1.24 -3.31 12.84
C LEU A 34 2.29 -2.66 11.94
N ALA A 35 1.83 -2.07 10.85
CA ALA A 35 2.65 -1.23 9.97
C ALA A 35 1.84 -0.04 9.43
N PRO A 36 2.48 1.04 8.98
CA PRO A 36 1.79 2.22 8.44
C PRO A 36 1.20 1.99 7.05
N THR A 37 1.80 1.12 6.23
CA THR A 37 1.31 0.75 4.91
C THR A 37 0.79 -0.68 4.89
N SER A 38 -0.15 -0.95 3.99
CA SER A 38 -0.72 -2.27 3.78
C SER A 38 0.29 -3.29 3.28
N VAL A 39 1.18 -2.89 2.38
CA VAL A 39 2.26 -3.75 1.87
C VAL A 39 3.20 -4.18 2.99
N ALA A 40 3.65 -3.23 3.83
CA ALA A 40 4.49 -3.56 4.98
C ALA A 40 3.75 -4.42 6.01
N ALA A 41 2.46 -4.15 6.24
CA ALA A 41 1.63 -4.96 7.13
C ALA A 41 1.50 -6.40 6.60
N ALA A 42 1.30 -6.59 5.30
CA ALA A 42 1.21 -7.91 4.68
C ALA A 42 2.53 -8.69 4.79
N GLU A 43 3.68 -8.03 4.58
CA GLU A 43 5.01 -8.66 4.64
C GLU A 43 5.32 -9.31 6.00
N ILE A 44 4.79 -8.71 7.08
CA ILE A 44 4.91 -9.20 8.46
C ILE A 44 3.67 -9.99 8.92
N GLU A 45 2.71 -10.29 8.02
CA GLU A 45 1.42 -10.93 8.34
C GLU A 45 0.69 -10.21 9.50
N GLY A 46 0.72 -8.89 9.49
CA GLY A 46 0.08 -7.98 10.42
C GLY A 46 -1.08 -7.23 9.78
N MET A 47 -1.43 -6.08 10.35
CA MET A 47 -2.45 -5.18 9.80
C MET A 47 -1.98 -3.73 9.83
N THR A 48 -2.63 -2.85 9.08
CA THR A 48 -2.24 -1.45 9.14
C THR A 48 -2.64 -0.83 10.48
N ILE A 49 -1.86 0.15 10.96
CA ILE A 49 -2.20 0.90 12.18
C ILE A 49 -3.58 1.55 12.03
N HIS A 50 -3.91 2.06 10.84
CA HIS A 50 -5.22 2.66 10.57
C HIS A 50 -6.37 1.66 10.64
N SER A 51 -6.25 0.50 9.97
CA SER A 51 -7.23 -0.58 10.06
C SER A 51 -7.44 -0.99 11.52
N PHE A 52 -6.35 -1.05 12.29
CA PHE A 52 -6.38 -1.41 13.69
C PHE A 52 -7.04 -0.38 14.60
N LEU A 53 -6.89 0.92 14.28
CA LEU A 53 -7.58 2.00 14.98
C LEU A 53 -9.07 2.09 14.66
N GLY A 54 -9.58 1.28 13.73
CA GLY A 54 -10.92 1.44 13.18
C GLY A 54 -11.06 2.69 12.31
N ASP A 55 -9.93 3.24 11.83
CA ASP A 55 -9.94 4.33 10.87
C ASP A 55 -10.34 3.82 9.49
N SER A 56 -11.65 3.83 9.24
CA SER A 56 -12.09 4.03 7.86
C SER A 56 -11.72 5.46 7.47
N ARG A 57 -11.06 5.63 6.30
CA ARG A 57 -10.73 6.95 5.73
C ARG A 57 -11.96 7.85 5.50
N ASN A 58 -13.17 7.29 5.65
CA ASN A 58 -14.44 8.01 5.79
C ASN A 58 -14.42 8.99 6.97
N ARG A 59 -13.97 10.23 6.72
CA ARG A 59 -14.01 11.37 7.65
C ARG A 59 -15.43 11.70 8.15
N LYS A 60 -16.50 11.24 7.46
CA LYS A 60 -17.91 11.48 7.85
C LYS A 60 -18.39 10.73 9.10
N SER A 61 -17.62 9.79 9.65
CA SER A 61 -17.93 9.19 10.95
C SER A 61 -17.25 9.90 12.14
N LYS A 62 -16.64 11.07 11.94
CA LYS A 62 -15.99 11.82 13.03
C LYS A 62 -16.95 12.55 13.98
N SER A 63 -18.27 12.50 13.76
CA SER A 63 -19.25 13.17 14.63
C SER A 63 -20.17 12.24 15.45
N LYS A 64 -20.02 10.90 15.39
CA LYS A 64 -20.83 9.99 16.22
C LYS A 64 -20.13 8.72 16.78
N VAL A 65 -18.83 8.52 16.56
CA VAL A 65 -18.07 7.38 17.12
C VAL A 65 -17.19 7.79 18.32
N ILE A 66 -17.37 9.02 18.80
CA ILE A 66 -16.99 9.37 20.18
C ILE A 66 -18.24 9.08 21.00
N ASN A 67 -18.22 8.04 21.82
CA ASN A 67 -19.27 7.66 22.80
C ASN A 67 -20.45 6.79 22.31
N ARG A 68 -20.19 5.64 21.68
CA ARG A 68 -21.17 4.53 21.74
C ARG A 68 -20.49 3.22 22.14
N SER A 69 -20.68 2.90 23.41
CA SER A 69 -20.84 1.56 23.99
C SER A 69 -20.79 0.41 22.97
N GLY A 70 -19.57 -0.08 22.76
CA GLY A 70 -19.21 -1.32 22.08
C GLY A 70 -17.84 -1.81 22.58
N GLN A 71 -17.56 -1.53 23.85
CA GLN A 71 -16.28 -1.68 24.55
C GLN A 71 -15.80 -3.14 24.59
N ILE A 72 -16.72 -4.10 24.54
CA ILE A 72 -16.45 -5.54 24.68
C ILE A 72 -15.53 -6.08 23.57
N THR A 73 -15.65 -5.62 22.33
CA THR A 73 -14.86 -6.19 21.21
C THR A 73 -13.39 -5.75 21.25
N HIS A 74 -13.13 -4.47 21.50
CA HIS A 74 -11.76 -3.95 21.64
C HIS A 74 -11.14 -4.37 22.97
N GLU A 75 -11.87 -4.33 24.07
CA GLU A 75 -11.40 -4.84 25.38
C GLU A 75 -11.01 -6.31 25.27
N ASN A 76 -11.86 -7.16 24.68
CA ASN A 76 -11.51 -8.57 24.46
C ASN A 76 -10.30 -8.73 23.53
N ALA A 77 -10.19 -7.91 22.47
CA ALA A 77 -9.09 -8.00 21.51
C ALA A 77 -7.73 -7.59 22.11
N TRP A 78 -7.72 -6.71 23.11
CA TRP A 78 -6.53 -6.18 23.78
C TRP A 78 -6.24 -6.81 25.13
N ARG A 79 -7.23 -7.45 25.78
CA ARG A 79 -7.12 -7.99 27.14
C ARG A 79 -5.82 -8.76 27.35
N PHE A 80 -5.48 -9.64 26.42
CA PHE A 80 -4.30 -10.51 26.52
C PHE A 80 -3.07 -10.01 25.74
N VAL A 81 -3.16 -8.87 25.05
CA VAL A 81 -2.03 -8.32 24.28
C VAL A 81 -1.02 -7.71 25.24
N GLU A 82 0.23 -8.15 25.16
CA GLU A 82 1.36 -7.68 25.98
C GLU A 82 2.46 -7.04 25.13
N TYR A 83 2.50 -7.35 23.83
CA TYR A 83 3.51 -6.90 22.88
C TYR A 83 2.88 -6.37 21.59
N VAL A 84 3.39 -5.24 21.10
CA VAL A 84 3.06 -4.70 19.78
C VAL A 84 4.35 -4.44 19.03
N ILE A 85 4.50 -5.09 17.88
CA ILE A 85 5.53 -4.77 16.89
C ILE A 85 4.98 -3.70 15.96
N LEU A 86 5.70 -2.59 15.80
CA LEU A 86 5.46 -1.59 14.76
C LEU A 86 6.59 -1.66 13.74
N ASP A 87 6.31 -2.09 12.52
CA ASP A 87 7.27 -2.05 11.40
C ASP A 87 7.17 -0.72 10.64
N GLU A 88 8.22 -0.39 9.88
CA GLU A 88 8.37 0.88 9.14
C GLU A 88 8.12 2.13 10.01
N MET A 89 8.71 2.16 11.20
CA MET A 89 8.47 3.23 12.19
C MET A 89 8.74 4.65 11.68
N SER A 90 9.56 4.82 10.65
CA SER A 90 9.89 6.14 10.07
C SER A 90 8.67 6.81 9.44
N MET A 91 7.73 6.01 8.95
CA MET A 91 6.47 6.47 8.37
C MET A 91 5.35 6.63 9.41
N VAL A 92 5.62 6.31 10.68
CA VAL A 92 4.64 6.49 11.78
C VAL A 92 4.78 7.90 12.35
N GLY A 93 3.71 8.68 12.24
CA GLY A 93 3.66 10.03 12.77
C GLY A 93 3.21 10.12 14.23
N LEU A 94 3.53 11.23 14.88
CA LEU A 94 3.19 11.49 16.28
C LEU A 94 1.69 11.53 16.52
N SER A 95 0.91 12.07 15.58
CA SER A 95 -0.56 12.11 15.70
C SER A 95 -1.14 10.71 15.63
N LEU A 96 -0.63 9.85 14.73
CA LEU A 96 -1.03 8.45 14.64
C LEU A 96 -0.69 7.67 15.92
N LEU A 97 0.51 7.86 16.46
CA LEU A 97 0.95 7.20 17.69
C LEU A 97 0.13 7.64 18.92
N ALA A 98 -0.20 8.93 19.03
CA ALA A 98 -1.04 9.44 20.11
C ALA A 98 -2.44 8.83 20.10
N ARG A 99 -3.00 8.58 18.90
CA ARG A 99 -4.30 7.93 18.75
C ARG A 99 -4.25 6.46 19.13
N LEU A 100 -3.16 5.77 18.78
CA LEU A 100 -2.88 4.42 19.24
C LEU A 100 -2.79 4.35 20.77
N ASN A 101 -2.03 5.26 21.39
CA ASN A 101 -1.96 5.36 22.85
C ASN A 101 -3.33 5.51 23.50
N LYS A 102 -4.17 6.42 22.97
CA LYS A 102 -5.52 6.64 23.47
C LYS A 102 -6.39 5.38 23.36
N LEU A 103 -6.35 4.69 22.23
CA LEU A 103 -7.11 3.46 22.03
C LEU A 103 -6.66 2.36 23.00
N VAL A 104 -5.35 2.18 23.15
CA VAL A 104 -4.81 1.18 24.09
C VAL A 104 -5.22 1.51 25.52
N ALA A 105 -5.15 2.79 25.92
CA ALA A 105 -5.54 3.21 27.26
C ALA A 105 -7.00 2.90 27.57
N ILE A 106 -7.89 3.14 26.60
CA ILE A 106 -9.30 2.76 26.70
C ILE A 106 -9.45 1.24 26.82
N ALA A 107 -8.81 0.47 25.93
CA ALA A 107 -8.97 -0.98 25.88
C ALA A 107 -8.36 -1.73 27.06
N LYS A 108 -7.36 -1.13 27.74
CA LYS A 108 -6.70 -1.68 28.93
C LYS A 108 -7.23 -1.10 30.24
N HIS A 109 -8.19 -0.18 30.19
CA HIS A 109 -8.71 0.55 31.37
C HIS A 109 -7.62 1.18 32.22
N CYS A 110 -6.63 1.82 31.57
CA CYS A 110 -5.54 2.50 32.26
C CYS A 110 -5.59 4.01 32.00
N ASP A 111 -4.85 4.75 32.82
CA ASP A 111 -4.68 6.19 32.64
C ASP A 111 -4.09 6.48 31.23
N PRO A 112 -4.67 7.40 30.43
CA PRO A 112 -4.10 7.87 29.18
C PRO A 112 -2.65 8.35 29.26
N MET A 113 -2.18 8.76 30.45
CA MET A 113 -0.77 9.13 30.70
C MET A 113 0.15 7.92 30.82
N THR A 114 -0.42 6.72 31.07
CA THR A 114 0.33 5.47 30.99
C THR A 114 0.70 5.21 29.54
N THR A 115 1.99 5.33 29.24
CA THR A 115 2.49 5.13 27.87
C THR A 115 2.07 3.77 27.35
N MET A 116 1.31 3.78 26.25
CA MET A 116 0.74 2.63 25.55
C MET A 116 0.04 1.64 26.49
N GLY A 117 -0.58 2.15 27.56
CA GLY A 117 -1.24 1.35 28.58
C GLY A 117 -0.40 0.22 29.17
N GLY A 118 0.92 0.41 29.25
CA GLY A 118 1.86 -0.57 29.81
C GLY A 118 2.22 -1.71 28.86
N ILE A 119 1.79 -1.65 27.59
CA ILE A 119 2.13 -2.65 26.57
C ILE A 119 3.56 -2.43 26.07
N ASN A 120 4.29 -3.52 25.87
CA ASN A 120 5.64 -3.48 25.31
C ASN A 120 5.59 -3.16 23.81
N ILE A 121 6.03 -1.97 23.43
CA ILE A 121 6.19 -1.60 22.02
C ILE A 121 7.61 -1.95 21.55
N ILE A 122 7.68 -2.68 20.43
CA ILE A 122 8.91 -3.02 19.72
C ILE A 122 8.86 -2.34 18.35
N LEU A 123 9.70 -1.33 18.15
CA LEU A 123 9.74 -0.56 16.91
C LEU A 123 10.79 -1.15 15.97
N PHE A 124 10.43 -1.37 14.71
CA PHE A 124 11.32 -1.74 13.60
C PHE A 124 11.25 -0.67 12.50
N GLY A 125 12.39 -0.38 11.87
CA GLY A 125 12.43 0.57 10.76
C GLY A 125 13.76 1.30 10.65
N ASP A 126 13.77 2.36 9.85
CA ASP A 126 14.94 3.18 9.58
C ASP A 126 14.53 4.65 9.50
N TYR A 127 14.94 5.47 10.47
CA TYR A 127 14.54 6.88 10.57
C TYR A 127 14.93 7.74 9.36
N ILE A 128 15.88 7.29 8.55
CA ILE A 128 16.40 8.00 7.37
C ILE A 128 15.57 7.71 6.11
N GLN A 129 14.69 6.71 6.16
CA GLN A 129 13.74 6.43 5.07
C GLN A 129 12.60 7.46 5.05
N TYR A 130 11.46 7.11 4.45
CA TYR A 130 10.34 8.02 4.30
C TYR A 130 9.81 8.52 5.64
N SER A 131 9.67 9.84 5.74
CA SER A 131 8.94 10.52 6.81
C SER A 131 7.43 10.29 6.68
N PRO A 132 6.65 10.45 7.76
CA PRO A 132 5.21 10.29 7.69
C PRO A 132 4.58 11.37 6.79
N VAL A 133 3.56 10.97 6.03
CA VAL A 133 2.85 11.85 5.11
C VAL A 133 1.83 12.69 5.89
N PHE A 134 1.91 14.02 5.79
CA PHE A 134 1.05 14.98 6.50
C PHE A 134 1.02 14.85 8.05
N ASP A 135 2.03 14.23 8.65
CA ASP A 135 2.19 14.13 10.11
C ASP A 135 3.65 14.43 10.50
N LYS A 136 3.92 14.61 11.79
CA LYS A 136 5.27 14.86 12.30
C LYS A 136 5.96 13.52 12.63
N PRO A 137 7.23 13.30 12.23
CA PRO A 137 7.96 12.08 12.56
C PRO A 137 8.22 11.94 14.07
N LEU A 138 8.49 10.72 14.54
CA LEU A 138 8.79 10.45 15.95
C LEU A 138 9.98 11.24 16.48
N TYR A 139 10.96 11.52 15.62
CA TYR A 139 12.14 12.32 15.95
C TYR A 139 11.92 13.82 15.68
N TYR A 140 10.67 14.29 15.63
CA TYR A 140 10.37 15.72 15.54
C TYR A 140 10.75 16.43 16.83
N ASP A 141 11.63 17.42 16.72
CA ASP A 141 12.05 18.23 17.84
C ASP A 141 11.09 19.43 17.97
N PHE A 142 10.43 19.52 19.12
CA PHE A 142 9.50 20.60 19.44
C PHE A 142 10.20 21.87 19.93
N SER A 143 11.51 21.79 20.20
CA SER A 143 12.32 22.91 20.70
C SER A 143 12.96 23.76 19.58
N THR A 144 13.03 23.25 18.35
CA THR A 144 13.69 23.94 17.23
C THR A 144 12.69 24.62 16.30
N THR A 145 12.54 25.95 16.46
CA THR A 145 12.33 26.83 15.31
C THR A 145 13.63 26.85 14.50
N MET A 146 13.61 26.21 13.32
CA MET A 146 14.71 26.05 12.34
C MET A 146 15.75 24.94 12.62
N TYR A 147 15.76 24.01 11.65
CA TYR A 147 16.82 23.09 11.20
C TYR A 147 18.13 23.03 12.00
N ASN A 148 18.30 21.95 12.76
CA ASN A 148 19.51 21.12 12.76
C ASN A 148 19.24 19.81 13.53
N LYS A 149 18.96 18.71 12.81
CA LYS A 149 18.80 17.38 13.40
C LYS A 149 20.13 16.62 13.36
N LYS A 150 20.69 16.32 14.53
CA LYS A 150 21.62 15.17 14.69
C LYS A 150 20.79 13.91 14.94
N LEU A 151 20.98 12.91 14.09
CA LEU A 151 20.32 11.60 14.18
C LEU A 151 21.13 10.65 15.11
N PRO A 152 20.49 9.66 15.76
CA PRO A 152 21.17 8.64 16.54
C PRO A 152 22.06 7.75 15.65
N MET A 153 23.21 7.32 16.17
CA MET A 153 24.19 6.51 15.44
C MET A 153 24.01 5.02 15.77
N GLU A 154 23.85 4.19 14.73
CA GLU A 154 23.74 2.73 14.84
C GLU A 154 25.09 2.03 14.64
N LYS A 155 25.29 0.90 15.33
CA LYS A 155 26.42 -0.03 15.09
C LYS A 155 25.91 -1.25 14.34
N GLU A 156 26.43 -1.49 13.15
CA GLU A 156 26.07 -2.63 12.30
C GLU A 156 26.97 -3.85 12.58
N ILE A 157 26.37 -5.04 12.52
CA ILE A 157 27.05 -6.32 12.29
C ILE A 157 26.61 -6.80 10.91
N GLN A 158 27.53 -7.11 10.00
CA GLN A 158 27.23 -7.97 8.85
C GLN A 158 28.49 -8.53 8.15
N GLN A 159 28.45 -9.84 7.90
CA GLN A 159 29.35 -10.60 7.00
C GLN A 159 28.59 -10.91 5.70
N LYS A 160 29.02 -10.39 4.55
CA LYS A 160 28.63 -10.88 3.21
C LYS A 160 29.73 -10.61 2.16
N SER A 161 29.69 -11.39 1.07
CA SER A 161 30.59 -11.40 -0.09
C SER A 161 30.96 -10.01 -0.65
N THR A 162 32.18 -9.86 -1.19
CA THR A 162 32.84 -8.59 -1.58
C THR A 162 31.99 -7.66 -2.46
N ARG A 163 31.19 -8.20 -3.39
CA ARG A 163 30.29 -7.38 -4.25
C ARG A 163 29.10 -6.80 -3.48
N ALA A 164 28.54 -7.56 -2.54
CA ALA A 164 27.46 -7.09 -1.68
C ALA A 164 27.96 -5.98 -0.75
N LEU A 165 29.21 -6.08 -0.29
CA LEU A 165 29.84 -5.08 0.57
C LEU A 165 30.01 -3.72 -0.13
N ILE A 166 30.44 -3.69 -1.40
CA ILE A 166 30.59 -2.44 -2.16
C ILE A 166 29.24 -1.72 -2.32
N LEU A 167 28.21 -2.45 -2.75
CA LEU A 167 26.87 -1.87 -2.91
C LEU A 167 26.29 -1.42 -1.57
N GLN A 168 26.46 -2.22 -0.51
CA GLN A 168 26.01 -1.85 0.84
C GLN A 168 26.71 -0.59 1.35
N THR A 169 28.03 -0.48 1.15
CA THR A 169 28.79 0.71 1.54
C THR A 169 28.31 1.95 0.80
N LEU A 170 28.06 1.84 -0.51
CA LEU A 170 27.46 2.90 -1.30
C LEU A 170 26.08 3.29 -0.77
N LEU A 171 25.19 2.32 -0.54
CA LEU A 171 23.83 2.59 -0.05
C LEU A 171 23.84 3.24 1.34
N ASN A 172 24.76 2.85 2.22
CA ASN A 172 24.96 3.50 3.51
C ASN A 172 25.45 4.95 3.37
N ARG A 173 26.35 5.23 2.42
CA ARG A 173 26.79 6.60 2.13
C ARG A 173 25.67 7.45 1.53
N VAL A 174 24.86 6.88 0.63
CA VAL A 174 23.66 7.54 0.08
C VAL A 174 22.67 7.86 1.19
N ARG A 175 22.40 6.90 2.08
CA ARG A 175 21.54 7.07 3.27
C ARG A 175 22.04 8.24 4.14
N ASP A 176 23.33 8.31 4.39
CA ASP A 176 23.95 9.37 5.21
C ASP A 176 24.16 10.72 4.49
N GLY A 177 23.90 10.80 3.18
CA GLY A 177 24.23 11.99 2.38
C GLY A 177 25.73 12.23 2.20
N LYS A 178 26.57 11.19 2.34
CA LYS A 178 28.04 11.22 2.24
C LYS A 178 28.55 10.59 0.94
N CYS A 179 27.80 10.73 -0.15
CA CYS A 179 28.15 10.16 -1.45
C CYS A 179 29.52 10.69 -1.92
N THR A 180 30.37 9.77 -2.38
CA THR A 180 31.67 10.07 -2.97
C THR A 180 31.56 10.16 -4.50
N HIS A 181 32.61 10.68 -5.15
CA HIS A 181 32.67 10.69 -6.62
C HIS A 181 32.67 9.26 -7.20
N GLU A 182 33.29 8.29 -6.51
CA GLU A 182 33.27 6.88 -6.88
C GLU A 182 31.86 6.28 -6.81
N ASP A 183 31.05 6.67 -5.82
CA ASP A 183 29.65 6.24 -5.75
C ASP A 183 28.85 6.73 -6.94
N TRP A 184 29.06 7.98 -7.34
CA TRP A 184 28.43 8.56 -8.54
C TRP A 184 28.85 7.81 -9.82
N LEU A 185 30.15 7.54 -9.98
CA LEU A 185 30.66 6.76 -11.10
C LEU A 185 30.02 5.36 -11.15
N LEU A 186 29.94 4.68 -10.00
CA LEU A 186 29.33 3.36 -9.89
C LEU A 186 27.83 3.41 -10.25
N LEU A 187 27.06 4.38 -9.74
CA LEU A 187 25.65 4.54 -10.09
C LEU A 187 25.46 4.86 -11.58
N ARG A 188 26.36 5.66 -12.18
CA ARG A 188 26.33 5.99 -13.60
C ARG A 188 26.47 4.74 -14.50
N THR A 189 27.20 3.71 -14.05
CA THR A 189 27.25 2.41 -14.78
C THR A 189 25.90 1.71 -14.88
N ARG A 190 24.93 2.08 -14.04
CA ARG A 190 23.58 1.49 -14.01
C ARG A 190 22.56 2.30 -14.79
N VAL A 191 22.95 3.43 -15.38
CA VAL A 191 22.09 4.21 -16.26
C VAL A 191 22.01 3.53 -17.61
N ILE A 192 20.80 3.08 -17.95
CA ILE A 192 20.47 2.54 -19.27
C ILE A 192 20.89 3.57 -20.32
N SER A 193 21.56 3.13 -21.39
CA SER A 193 22.16 3.92 -22.49
C SER A 193 23.57 4.50 -22.25
N ILE A 194 23.98 4.78 -21.01
CA ILE A 194 25.31 5.37 -20.74
C ILE A 194 26.33 4.32 -20.33
N GLY A 195 25.94 3.39 -19.44
CA GLY A 195 26.82 2.34 -18.93
C GLY A 195 26.26 0.93 -19.06
N LEU A 196 25.00 0.82 -19.50
CA LEU A 196 24.28 -0.44 -19.59
C LEU A 196 23.43 -0.46 -20.87
N HIS A 197 23.78 -1.36 -21.78
CA HIS A 197 23.01 -1.66 -22.98
C HIS A 197 22.15 -2.89 -22.70
N ILE A 198 20.95 -2.65 -22.18
CA ILE A 198 19.94 -3.69 -21.95
C ILE A 198 18.69 -3.36 -22.74
N SER A 199 18.03 -4.40 -23.24
CA SER A 199 16.69 -4.28 -23.82
C SER A 199 15.66 -4.32 -22.70
N LEU A 200 14.77 -3.33 -22.64
CA LEU A 200 13.62 -3.35 -21.73
C LEU A 200 12.50 -4.27 -22.21
N ASN A 201 12.62 -4.82 -23.43
CA ASN A 201 11.64 -5.75 -23.99
C ASN A 201 11.98 -7.21 -23.69
N GLU A 202 13.14 -7.48 -23.08
CA GLU A 202 13.62 -8.83 -22.78
C GLU A 202 13.62 -9.14 -21.28
N PRO A 203 13.40 -10.40 -20.88
CA PRO A 203 13.54 -10.82 -19.49
C PRO A 203 14.95 -10.58 -18.92
N PRO A 204 15.09 -10.20 -17.64
CA PRO A 204 14.02 -9.95 -16.66
C PRO A 204 13.46 -8.51 -16.68
N TRP A 205 13.92 -7.65 -17.60
CA TRP A 205 13.65 -6.21 -17.56
C TRP A 205 12.24 -5.83 -18.05
N ASN A 206 11.68 -6.63 -18.95
CA ASN A 206 10.29 -6.50 -19.39
C ASN A 206 9.26 -6.77 -18.28
N GLU A 207 9.67 -7.42 -17.19
CA GLU A 207 8.85 -7.70 -16.01
C GLU A 207 9.23 -6.83 -14.80
N ALA A 208 10.23 -5.96 -14.95
CA ALA A 208 10.74 -5.15 -13.85
C ALA A 208 9.74 -4.05 -13.45
N PRO A 209 9.47 -3.85 -12.15
CA PRO A 209 8.62 -2.77 -11.70
C PRO A 209 9.28 -1.41 -11.96
N ILE A 210 8.50 -0.46 -12.47
CA ILE A 210 8.95 0.92 -12.67
C ILE A 210 8.55 1.74 -11.45
N LEU A 211 9.54 2.35 -10.79
CA LEU A 211 9.33 3.24 -9.66
C LEU A 211 9.34 4.69 -10.12
N VAL A 212 8.30 5.44 -9.77
CA VAL A 212 8.18 6.86 -10.07
C VAL A 212 7.75 7.65 -8.84
N TYR A 213 8.10 8.93 -8.83
CA TYR A 213 7.79 9.81 -7.69
C TYR A 213 6.33 10.31 -7.68
N ARG A 214 5.71 10.51 -8.85
CA ARG A 214 4.37 11.10 -8.98
C ARG A 214 3.32 10.06 -9.36
N ASN A 215 2.16 10.14 -8.72
CA ASN A 215 1.04 9.22 -9.00
C ASN A 215 0.49 9.40 -10.42
N GLU A 216 0.45 10.64 -10.92
CA GLU A 216 -0.03 10.94 -12.28
C GLU A 216 0.85 10.25 -13.33
N LEU A 217 2.17 10.30 -13.15
CA LEU A 217 3.12 9.64 -14.05
C LEU A 217 3.00 8.11 -13.97
N ARG A 218 2.77 7.56 -12.77
CA ARG A 218 2.52 6.12 -12.59
C ARG A 218 1.28 5.69 -13.37
N THR A 219 0.18 6.44 -13.27
CA THR A 219 -1.06 6.14 -13.99
C THR A 219 -0.85 6.18 -15.50
N GLU A 220 -0.17 7.21 -16.01
CA GLU A 220 0.11 7.34 -17.44
C GLU A 220 1.00 6.18 -17.97
N LEU A 221 2.04 5.81 -17.23
CA LEU A 221 2.90 4.68 -17.59
C LEU A 221 2.13 3.36 -17.57
N ASN A 222 1.23 3.16 -16.59
CA ASN A 222 0.38 1.97 -16.53
C ASN A 222 -0.60 1.92 -17.71
N ASN A 223 -1.21 3.04 -18.09
CA ASN A 223 -2.10 3.11 -19.25
C ASN A 223 -1.35 2.73 -20.54
N ARG A 224 -0.15 3.25 -20.74
CA ARG A 224 0.71 2.87 -21.88
C ARG A 224 1.13 1.40 -21.84
N ALA A 225 1.40 0.86 -20.64
CA ALA A 225 1.72 -0.55 -20.49
C ALA A 225 0.56 -1.46 -20.92
N VAL A 226 -0.70 -1.07 -20.63
CA VAL A 226 -1.88 -1.81 -21.12
C VAL A 226 -1.93 -1.79 -22.65
N ILE A 227 -1.74 -0.62 -23.27
CA ILE A 227 -1.77 -0.47 -24.73
C ILE A 227 -0.67 -1.32 -25.40
N ASN A 228 0.56 -1.25 -24.88
CA ASN A 228 1.66 -2.06 -25.40
C ASN A 228 1.36 -3.56 -25.25
N LYS A 229 0.79 -3.98 -24.12
CA LYS A 229 0.44 -5.37 -23.86
C LYS A 229 -0.70 -5.86 -24.77
N ALA A 230 -1.65 -5.00 -25.09
CA ALA A 230 -2.69 -5.26 -26.08
C ALA A 230 -2.09 -5.51 -27.48
N TYR A 231 -1.16 -4.67 -27.92
CA TYR A 231 -0.44 -4.89 -29.17
C TYR A 231 0.38 -6.18 -29.17
N GLU A 232 1.10 -6.49 -28.09
CA GLU A 232 1.89 -7.72 -27.95
C GLU A 232 1.03 -8.99 -28.02
N THR A 233 -0.16 -8.97 -27.39
CA THR A 233 -1.03 -10.14 -27.26
C THR A 233 -2.05 -10.26 -28.38
N GLY A 234 -2.22 -9.22 -29.22
CA GLY A 234 -3.28 -9.13 -30.22
C GLY A 234 -4.68 -9.13 -29.61
N ARG A 235 -4.82 -8.68 -28.35
CA ARG A 235 -6.09 -8.63 -27.63
C ARG A 235 -6.50 -7.18 -27.40
N SER A 236 -7.79 -6.90 -27.54
CA SER A 236 -8.34 -5.58 -27.26
C SER A 236 -8.34 -5.28 -25.76
N PRO A 237 -8.00 -4.06 -25.32
CA PRO A 237 -8.14 -3.65 -23.94
C PRO A 237 -9.62 -3.60 -23.52
N THR A 238 -9.89 -3.93 -22.25
CA THR A 238 -11.17 -3.70 -21.59
C THR A 238 -11.00 -2.64 -20.51
N VAL A 239 -11.82 -1.60 -20.52
CA VAL A 239 -11.80 -0.53 -19.52
C VAL A 239 -13.03 -0.66 -18.62
N ALA A 240 -12.80 -1.00 -17.35
CA ALA A 240 -13.85 -0.90 -16.34
C ALA A 240 -14.01 0.57 -15.93
N ILE A 241 -15.22 1.11 -16.09
CA ILE A 241 -15.59 2.48 -15.75
C ILE A 241 -16.26 2.48 -14.38
N ALA A 242 -15.79 3.33 -13.48
CA ALA A 242 -16.41 3.51 -12.18
C ALA A 242 -17.86 4.03 -12.30
N THR A 243 -18.73 3.52 -11.44
CA THR A 243 -20.10 4.02 -11.30
C THR A 243 -20.21 4.81 -10.00
N ASP A 244 -20.32 6.14 -10.14
CA ASP A 244 -20.39 7.04 -8.99
C ASP A 244 -21.85 7.36 -8.62
N THR A 245 -22.15 7.29 -7.32
CA THR A 245 -23.44 7.76 -6.77
C THR A 245 -23.22 8.89 -5.78
N ILE A 246 -24.04 9.94 -5.87
CA ILE A 246 -23.84 11.16 -5.09
C ILE A 246 -24.83 11.22 -3.93
N LYS A 247 -24.30 11.19 -2.70
CA LYS A 247 -25.08 11.43 -1.47
C LYS A 247 -25.04 12.91 -1.10
N ALA A 248 -25.90 13.73 -1.73
CA ALA A 248 -26.01 15.17 -1.47
C ALA A 248 -27.41 15.57 -0.96
N LYS A 249 -27.46 16.51 0.00
CA LYS A 249 -28.73 17.06 0.53
C LYS A 249 -29.43 18.02 -0.43
N LYS A 250 -28.69 18.58 -1.38
CA LYS A 250 -29.18 19.51 -2.40
C LYS A 250 -28.94 18.87 -3.76
N HIS A 251 -29.81 19.15 -4.72
CA HIS A 251 -29.57 18.82 -6.11
C HIS A 251 -28.28 19.49 -6.57
N ILE A 252 -27.38 18.71 -7.17
CA ILE A 252 -26.14 19.21 -7.76
C ILE A 252 -26.36 19.19 -9.27
N ASP A 253 -26.50 20.36 -9.86
CA ASP A 253 -26.61 20.54 -11.30
C ASP A 253 -25.27 21.07 -11.83
N LEU A 254 -24.37 20.14 -12.14
CA LEU A 254 -23.06 20.44 -12.72
C LEU A 254 -22.97 19.72 -14.07
N PRO A 255 -22.93 20.47 -15.19
CA PRO A 255 -22.63 19.89 -16.49
C PRO A 255 -21.31 19.12 -16.41
N ASP A 256 -21.28 17.92 -16.99
CA ASP A 256 -20.10 17.03 -17.03
C ASP A 256 -19.59 16.54 -15.67
N LEU A 257 -20.38 16.59 -14.59
CA LEU A 257 -19.94 16.14 -13.27
C LEU A 257 -19.39 14.71 -13.30
N THR A 258 -20.08 13.78 -13.97
CA THR A 258 -19.63 12.40 -14.15
C THR A 258 -18.27 12.33 -14.83
N LYS A 259 -18.05 13.12 -15.90
CA LYS A 259 -16.77 13.16 -16.61
C LYS A 259 -15.65 13.70 -15.71
N ARG A 260 -15.91 14.75 -14.93
CA ARG A 260 -14.94 15.33 -14.00
C ARG A 260 -14.60 14.37 -12.85
N LEU A 261 -15.58 13.65 -12.32
CA LEU A 261 -15.36 12.63 -11.29
C LEU A 261 -14.49 11.47 -11.82
N LEU A 262 -14.78 10.97 -13.02
CA LEU A 262 -13.98 9.93 -13.66
C LEU A 262 -12.53 10.36 -13.97
N ALA A 263 -12.30 11.67 -14.17
CA ALA A 263 -10.98 12.25 -14.40
C ALA A 263 -10.19 12.53 -13.11
N LEU A 264 -10.77 12.34 -11.92
CA LEU A 264 -10.05 12.53 -10.67
C LEU A 264 -8.91 11.50 -10.55
N SER A 265 -7.76 11.98 -10.06
CA SER A 265 -6.66 11.08 -9.68
C SER A 265 -7.12 10.13 -8.58
N ASP A 266 -6.69 8.87 -8.68
CA ASP A 266 -7.09 7.78 -7.80
C ASP A 266 -6.81 8.07 -6.31
N ASN A 267 -5.75 8.82 -5.99
CA ASN A 267 -5.47 9.28 -4.62
C ASN A 267 -6.57 10.18 -4.00
N LYS A 268 -7.44 10.80 -4.81
CA LYS A 268 -8.59 11.60 -4.34
C LYS A 268 -9.88 10.78 -4.22
N THR A 269 -9.90 9.58 -4.78
CA THR A 269 -11.06 8.66 -4.85
C THR A 269 -10.78 7.36 -4.10
N GLU A 270 -10.04 7.47 -2.99
CA GLU A 270 -9.66 6.33 -2.13
C GLU A 270 -8.96 5.19 -2.88
N HIS A 271 -8.13 5.53 -3.88
CA HIS A 271 -7.41 4.67 -4.81
C HIS A 271 -8.26 3.95 -5.85
N LEU A 272 -9.57 4.23 -5.97
CA LEU A 272 -10.37 3.70 -7.07
C LEU A 272 -10.28 4.62 -8.28
N PRO A 273 -9.64 4.21 -9.39
CA PRO A 273 -9.58 5.05 -10.58
C PRO A 273 -10.95 5.12 -11.25
N GLY A 274 -11.25 6.24 -11.92
CA GLY A 274 -12.46 6.36 -12.75
C GLY A 274 -12.44 5.43 -13.95
N TYR A 275 -11.27 5.22 -14.55
CA TYR A 275 -11.02 4.27 -15.63
C TYR A 275 -9.96 3.27 -15.20
N LEU A 276 -10.29 1.98 -15.21
CA LEU A 276 -9.36 0.90 -14.97
C LEU A 276 -9.14 0.09 -16.26
N PRO A 277 -8.12 0.43 -17.05
CA PRO A 277 -7.79 -0.32 -18.26
C PRO A 277 -7.12 -1.66 -17.91
N LEU A 278 -7.57 -2.72 -18.56
CA LEU A 278 -7.15 -4.09 -18.33
C LEU A 278 -6.95 -4.82 -19.66
N VAL A 279 -5.96 -5.69 -19.73
CA VAL A 279 -5.76 -6.60 -20.86
C VAL A 279 -5.26 -7.96 -20.36
N PRO A 280 -5.81 -9.09 -20.83
CA PRO A 280 -5.41 -10.40 -20.35
C PRO A 280 -3.89 -10.63 -20.41
N GLY A 281 -3.32 -11.19 -19.35
CA GLY A 281 -1.89 -11.43 -19.19
C GLY A 281 -1.12 -10.25 -18.58
N MET A 282 -1.76 -9.12 -18.27
CA MET A 282 -1.08 -8.01 -17.59
C MET A 282 -0.93 -8.25 -16.07
N PRO A 283 0.18 -7.80 -15.46
CA PRO A 283 0.32 -7.80 -14.01
C PRO A 283 -0.59 -6.73 -13.38
N VAL A 284 -1.25 -7.10 -12.29
CA VAL A 284 -2.09 -6.21 -11.47
C VAL A 284 -1.76 -6.36 -10.00
N LEU A 285 -2.03 -5.32 -9.20
CA LEU A 285 -1.86 -5.35 -7.75
C LEU A 285 -3.21 -5.17 -7.07
N LEU A 286 -3.50 -6.04 -6.10
CA LEU A 286 -4.63 -5.83 -5.20
C LEU A 286 -4.39 -4.56 -4.37
N GLN A 287 -5.40 -3.71 -4.26
CA GLN A 287 -5.32 -2.47 -3.49
C GLN A 287 -6.03 -2.53 -2.13
N GLU A 288 -6.70 -3.64 -1.83
CA GLU A 288 -7.45 -3.82 -0.60
C GLU A 288 -7.12 -5.16 0.05
N ASN A 289 -7.32 -5.21 1.37
CA ASN A 289 -7.23 -6.44 2.13
C ASN A 289 -8.57 -7.16 2.02
N ILE A 290 -8.63 -8.19 1.18
CA ILE A 290 -9.84 -8.98 0.94
C ILE A 290 -9.90 -10.13 1.95
N ALA A 291 -8.84 -10.93 2.00
CA ALA A 291 -8.72 -12.10 2.88
C ALA A 291 -7.23 -12.41 3.10
N CYS A 292 -6.62 -11.74 4.06
CA CYS A 292 -5.17 -11.80 4.32
C CYS A 292 -4.70 -13.21 4.68
N GLU A 293 -5.53 -13.97 5.39
CA GLU A 293 -5.25 -15.34 5.84
C GLU A 293 -5.01 -16.33 4.69
N ILE A 294 -5.64 -16.07 3.53
CA ILE A 294 -5.45 -16.87 2.31
C ILE A 294 -4.53 -16.19 1.28
N GLY A 295 -3.90 -15.07 1.64
CA GLY A 295 -2.92 -14.37 0.80
C GLY A 295 -3.50 -13.30 -0.11
N LEU A 296 -4.77 -12.90 0.06
CA LEU A 296 -5.42 -11.84 -0.70
C LEU A 296 -5.36 -10.52 0.06
N SER A 297 -4.19 -9.89 0.04
CA SER A 297 -3.90 -8.64 0.75
C SER A 297 -3.49 -7.54 -0.22
N ASN A 298 -3.58 -6.28 0.21
CA ASN A 298 -3.12 -5.15 -0.61
C ASN A 298 -1.60 -5.27 -0.88
N GLY A 299 -1.22 -5.11 -2.13
CA GLY A 299 0.12 -5.33 -2.66
C GLY A 299 0.34 -6.72 -3.26
N THR A 300 -0.65 -7.61 -3.17
CA THR A 300 -0.56 -8.94 -3.79
C THR A 300 -0.58 -8.78 -5.31
N LEU A 301 0.46 -9.30 -5.96
CA LEU A 301 0.57 -9.38 -7.42
C LEU A 301 -0.31 -10.52 -7.95
N GLY A 302 -1.10 -10.22 -8.96
CA GLY A 302 -1.82 -11.20 -9.76
C GLY A 302 -1.62 -10.94 -11.26
N ILE A 303 -1.95 -11.93 -12.08
CA ILE A 303 -2.05 -11.77 -13.53
C ILE A 303 -3.52 -11.71 -13.90
N PHE A 304 -3.94 -10.64 -14.58
CA PHE A 304 -5.32 -10.48 -15.01
C PHE A 304 -5.65 -11.45 -16.14
N HIS A 305 -6.76 -12.19 -16.01
CA HIS A 305 -7.24 -13.12 -17.04
C HIS A 305 -8.43 -12.55 -17.80
N GLU A 306 -9.49 -12.18 -17.08
CA GLU A 306 -10.76 -11.76 -17.69
C GLU A 306 -11.58 -10.88 -16.74
N LEU A 307 -12.40 -10.00 -17.32
CA LEU A 307 -13.38 -9.19 -16.59
C LEU A 307 -14.77 -9.74 -16.89
N ILE A 308 -15.52 -10.12 -15.86
CA ILE A 308 -16.90 -10.60 -15.98
C ILE A 308 -17.85 -9.43 -15.69
N TYR A 309 -18.82 -9.22 -16.57
CA TYR A 309 -19.77 -8.11 -16.53
C TYR A 309 -21.12 -8.50 -17.15
N ASP A 310 -22.17 -7.78 -16.78
CA ASP A 310 -23.49 -7.97 -17.39
C ASP A 310 -23.55 -7.36 -18.79
N GLU A 311 -23.97 -8.14 -19.79
CA GLU A 311 -24.09 -7.73 -21.21
C GLU A 311 -25.25 -6.75 -21.48
N THR A 312 -25.93 -6.25 -20.45
CA THR A 312 -27.04 -5.29 -20.59
C THR A 312 -26.52 -3.89 -20.97
N LYS A 313 -26.15 -3.79 -22.25
CA LYS A 313 -26.01 -2.62 -23.13
C LYS A 313 -25.69 -1.29 -22.45
N GLU A 314 -24.41 -0.93 -22.50
CA GLU A 314 -23.97 0.40 -22.93
C GLU A 314 -22.47 0.34 -23.29
N HIS A 315 -22.16 0.05 -24.55
CA HIS A 315 -20.86 0.44 -25.12
C HIS A 315 -20.89 1.96 -25.27
N THR A 316 -20.60 2.70 -24.20
CA THR A 316 -20.50 4.16 -24.30
C THR A 316 -19.19 4.52 -24.99
N THR A 317 -19.26 4.92 -26.26
CA THR A 317 -18.26 5.78 -26.91
C THR A 317 -18.27 7.12 -26.18
N GLY A 318 -17.36 7.31 -25.23
CA GLY A 318 -17.36 8.53 -24.41
C GLY A 318 -16.22 8.69 -23.41
N ALA A 319 -15.32 7.70 -23.27
CA ALA A 319 -14.02 7.95 -22.66
C ALA A 319 -13.14 8.69 -23.67
N ASP A 320 -12.15 9.43 -23.19
CA ASP A 320 -11.15 10.12 -24.02
C ASP A 320 -10.56 9.15 -25.07
N GLU A 321 -11.08 9.20 -26.30
CA GLU A 321 -10.60 8.43 -27.46
C GLU A 321 -9.13 8.74 -27.78
N SER A 322 -8.56 9.76 -27.12
CA SER A 322 -7.16 10.16 -27.23
C SER A 322 -6.18 9.18 -26.56
N ILE A 323 -6.63 8.39 -25.58
CA ILE A 323 -5.73 7.51 -24.80
C ILE A 323 -5.81 6.05 -25.25
N PHE A 324 -6.99 5.54 -25.59
CA PHE A 324 -7.22 4.12 -25.85
C PHE A 324 -7.48 3.83 -27.33
N THR A 325 -7.19 2.60 -27.77
CA THR A 325 -7.38 2.18 -29.17
C THR A 325 -8.86 2.06 -29.52
N ALA A 326 -9.21 2.21 -30.81
CA ALA A 326 -10.60 2.22 -31.28
C ALA A 326 -11.38 0.92 -30.98
N ASP A 327 -10.68 -0.20 -30.76
CA ASP A 327 -11.25 -1.51 -30.41
C ASP A 327 -11.42 -1.72 -28.90
N THR A 328 -11.16 -0.70 -28.08
CA THR A 328 -11.28 -0.78 -26.62
C THR A 328 -12.74 -0.98 -26.18
N VAL A 329 -12.97 -1.98 -25.34
CA VAL A 329 -14.30 -2.29 -24.79
C VAL A 329 -14.49 -1.56 -23.45
N PHE A 330 -15.46 -0.66 -23.39
CA PHE A 330 -15.82 0.07 -22.17
C PHE A 330 -16.98 -0.62 -21.44
N VAL A 331 -16.81 -0.86 -20.13
CA VAL A 331 -17.73 -1.64 -19.29
C VAL A 331 -18.07 -0.87 -18.01
N ARG A 332 -19.37 -0.66 -17.71
CA ARG A 332 -19.83 -0.03 -16.47
C ARG A 332 -20.28 -1.00 -15.39
N ASN A 333 -20.83 -2.16 -15.77
CA ASN A 333 -21.43 -3.14 -14.87
C ASN A 333 -20.54 -4.37 -14.67
N ALA A 334 -19.28 -4.13 -14.28
CA ALA A 334 -18.38 -5.21 -13.92
C ALA A 334 -18.85 -5.89 -12.62
N GLN A 335 -18.84 -7.23 -12.60
CA GLN A 335 -19.18 -8.02 -11.41
C GLN A 335 -17.90 -8.42 -10.66
N TYR A 336 -16.95 -9.02 -11.36
CA TYR A 336 -15.66 -9.46 -10.80
C TYR A 336 -14.60 -9.62 -11.89
N ALA A 337 -13.34 -9.60 -11.49
CA ALA A 337 -12.19 -9.90 -12.33
C ALA A 337 -11.60 -11.26 -11.95
N LEU A 338 -11.25 -12.08 -12.93
CA LEU A 338 -10.52 -13.33 -12.73
C LEU A 338 -9.01 -13.04 -12.73
N LEU A 339 -8.34 -13.32 -11.62
CA LEU A 339 -6.89 -13.11 -11.47
C LEU A 339 -6.17 -14.42 -11.15
N GLU A 340 -5.03 -14.68 -11.79
CA GLU A 340 -4.10 -15.74 -11.36
C GLU A 340 -3.21 -15.20 -10.24
N ILE A 341 -3.33 -15.78 -9.04
CA ILE A 341 -2.57 -15.37 -7.85
C ILE A 341 -1.82 -16.57 -7.28
N ARG A 342 -0.56 -16.73 -7.69
CA ARG A 342 0.30 -17.86 -7.31
C ARG A 342 0.61 -17.98 -5.81
N LYS A 343 0.53 -16.86 -5.08
CA LYS A 343 0.77 -16.83 -3.63
C LYS A 343 -0.45 -17.20 -2.80
N SER A 344 -1.60 -17.42 -3.44
CA SER A 344 -2.83 -17.79 -2.75
C SER A 344 -2.72 -19.15 -2.08
N LYS A 345 -3.35 -19.28 -0.90
CA LYS A 345 -3.47 -20.56 -0.17
C LYS A 345 -4.81 -21.25 -0.42
N ILE A 346 -5.60 -20.79 -1.39
CA ILE A 346 -6.88 -21.40 -1.76
C ILE A 346 -6.60 -22.76 -2.41
N LYS A 347 -7.29 -23.80 -1.91
CA LYS A 347 -7.06 -25.18 -2.34
C LYS A 347 -8.08 -25.71 -3.35
N ASN A 348 -9.30 -25.17 -3.37
CA ASN A 348 -10.35 -25.57 -4.31
C ASN A 348 -11.40 -24.45 -4.42
N LEU A 349 -11.52 -23.84 -5.60
CA LEU A 349 -12.72 -23.12 -6.03
C LEU A 349 -13.44 -24.08 -6.99
N GLU A 350 -14.66 -24.48 -6.67
CA GLU A 350 -15.43 -25.39 -7.53
C GLU A 350 -15.49 -24.81 -8.95
N SER A 351 -15.12 -25.62 -9.95
CA SER A 351 -15.11 -25.30 -11.41
C SER A 351 -14.03 -24.35 -11.96
N LEU A 352 -13.13 -23.81 -11.14
CA LEU A 352 -12.01 -22.97 -11.59
C LEU A 352 -10.65 -23.59 -11.29
N ASP A 353 -9.63 -23.25 -12.09
CA ASP A 353 -8.24 -23.55 -11.73
C ASP A 353 -7.95 -22.97 -10.34
N PRO A 354 -7.35 -23.74 -9.39
CA PRO A 354 -7.07 -23.27 -8.04
C PRO A 354 -6.28 -21.96 -7.95
N LEU A 355 -5.53 -21.60 -9.00
CA LEU A 355 -4.77 -20.36 -9.07
C LEU A 355 -5.59 -19.16 -9.55
N ILE A 356 -6.73 -19.40 -10.22
CA ILE A 356 -7.63 -18.36 -10.72
C ILE A 356 -8.66 -18.01 -9.65
N ILE A 357 -8.66 -16.76 -9.23
CA ILE A 357 -9.45 -16.26 -8.11
C ILE A 357 -10.35 -15.13 -8.60
N PRO A 358 -11.67 -15.22 -8.38
CA PRO A 358 -12.58 -14.12 -8.66
C PRO A 358 -12.40 -13.03 -7.61
N ILE A 359 -12.06 -11.83 -8.07
CA ILE A 359 -11.96 -10.62 -7.25
C ILE A 359 -13.17 -9.72 -7.53
N PRO A 360 -14.08 -9.55 -6.56
CA PRO A 360 -15.28 -8.74 -6.75
C PRO A 360 -14.95 -7.26 -6.88
N VAL A 361 -15.85 -6.51 -7.52
CA VAL A 361 -15.80 -5.05 -7.50
C VAL A 361 -15.93 -4.49 -6.08
N ILE A 362 -15.31 -3.34 -5.84
CA ILE A 362 -15.24 -2.71 -4.53
C ILE A 362 -15.90 -1.33 -4.61
N GLU A 363 -16.75 -1.02 -3.62
CA GLU A 363 -17.33 0.31 -3.44
C GLU A 363 -16.56 1.09 -2.38
N LYS A 364 -16.29 2.38 -2.63
CA LYS A 364 -15.78 3.31 -1.63
C LYS A 364 -16.55 4.62 -1.67
N THR A 365 -16.65 5.24 -0.49
CA THR A 365 -17.19 6.59 -0.35
C THR A 365 -16.04 7.57 -0.15
N PHE A 366 -16.06 8.67 -0.88
CA PHE A 366 -15.07 9.74 -0.78
C PHE A 366 -15.77 11.12 -0.75
N GLU A 367 -15.01 12.14 -0.37
CA GLU A 367 -15.47 13.53 -0.36
C GLU A 367 -14.77 14.31 -1.47
N VAL A 368 -15.54 15.03 -2.27
CA VAL A 368 -15.01 15.94 -3.28
C VAL A 368 -15.46 17.35 -2.99
N ASN A 369 -14.55 18.31 -3.16
CA ASN A 369 -14.91 19.72 -3.16
C ASN A 369 -15.36 20.10 -4.58
N LEU A 370 -16.65 20.38 -4.75
CA LEU A 370 -17.27 20.76 -6.02
C LEU A 370 -16.69 22.04 -6.63
N GLU A 371 -16.14 22.96 -5.83
CA GLU A 371 -15.50 24.18 -6.33
C GLU A 371 -14.12 23.92 -6.97
N LYS A 372 -13.52 22.76 -6.69
CA LYS A 372 -12.19 22.36 -7.16
C LYS A 372 -12.25 21.26 -8.23
N LEU A 373 -13.45 20.95 -8.71
CA LEU A 373 -13.74 19.88 -9.67
C LEU A 373 -13.64 20.37 -11.12
#